data_AF-A0A9D1MCL7-F1
#
_entry.id   AF-A0A9D1MCL7-F1
#
_cell.length_a   1.000
_cell.length_b   1.000
_cell.length_c   1.000
_cell.angle_alpha   90.00
_cell.angle_beta   90.00
_cell.angle_gamma   90.00
#
_symmetry.space_group_name_H-M   'P 1'
#
loop_
_entity.id
_entity.type
_entity.pdbx_description
1 polymer ?
#
loop_
_entity_poly.entity_id
_entity_poly.type
_entity_poly.pdbx_seq_one_letter_code
_entity_poly.pdbx_strand_id
1 'polypeptide(L)'
;MNLDMLHPADQLVMFMERIYGYGMTTTSGGNLSILDDNGDIWITPGSIDKGSLSRRDMMCVKPDGTVIGRHKPSSEFPFHQHIYKTRPDIKAVLHAHPPALVAFSIVRKLPSTNLIPNVKFSCGEIGMAKYGLPGSQDLGDKISEEFQKGFNTVILENHGVVIGAKSMFDAFKSFETLDFSARLEIDAQSLGTPNTLTPEQIDWYKSRQYVVMDEFVEKHMSSEEKDIRRNMCKFIKRAYDQELFTSTQGTFSQRFGEDGFIITPSGMDRKYLEPEDLVKIMGNYKEMDKVPSRSVALHQEIYRQHPHVNSIIIAHPPCMMAFAVTDAPLDSRTIPESYILMRNIPKLDFGMNYLKPKETAAVFKANTPIALIKNDCAIVTGDSLLNAFDRLEVAEYSARAIIAARDLGDVVAINDDEIKDIEKAFNLPE
;
A
#
# COMPACT_ATOMS: atom_id res chain seq x y z
N MET A 1 -0.88 -4.64 -16.66
CA MET A 1 -1.64 -5.91 -16.90
C MET A 1 -3.14 -5.70 -16.70
N ASN A 2 -4.00 -6.16 -17.62
CA ASN A 2 -5.47 -6.11 -17.43
C ASN A 2 -5.96 -7.38 -16.71
N LEU A 3 -6.37 -7.23 -15.44
CA LEU A 3 -6.80 -8.34 -14.59
C LEU A 3 -8.13 -8.96 -15.02
N ASP A 4 -9.02 -8.17 -15.64
CA ASP A 4 -10.34 -8.64 -16.08
C ASP A 4 -10.25 -9.65 -17.23
N MET A 5 -9.11 -9.69 -17.93
CA MET A 5 -8.84 -10.66 -18.99
C MET A 5 -8.30 -11.99 -18.45
N LEU A 6 -7.95 -12.07 -17.16
CA LEU A 6 -7.48 -13.30 -16.54
C LEU A 6 -8.67 -14.16 -16.12
N HIS A 7 -8.55 -15.47 -16.38
CA HIS A 7 -9.54 -16.42 -15.90
C HIS A 7 -9.59 -16.39 -14.36
N PRO A 8 -10.78 -16.52 -13.73
CA PRO A 8 -10.91 -16.42 -12.27
C PRO A 8 -9.92 -17.28 -11.49
N ALA A 9 -9.72 -18.54 -11.91
CA ALA A 9 -8.72 -19.43 -11.30
C ALA A 9 -7.28 -18.87 -11.31
N ASP A 10 -6.85 -18.16 -12.36
CA ASP A 10 -5.51 -17.56 -12.40
C ASP A 10 -5.43 -16.37 -11.45
N GLN A 11 -6.50 -15.56 -11.35
CA GLN A 11 -6.57 -14.45 -10.39
C GLN A 11 -6.47 -14.97 -8.95
N LEU A 12 -7.20 -16.04 -8.61
CA LEU A 12 -7.15 -16.64 -7.26
C LEU A 12 -5.74 -17.09 -6.88
N VAL A 13 -5.03 -17.76 -7.78
CA VAL A 13 -3.63 -18.17 -7.55
C VAL A 13 -2.75 -16.93 -7.34
N MET A 14 -2.82 -15.97 -8.27
CA MET A 14 -2.01 -14.76 -8.26
C MET A 14 -2.16 -13.94 -6.95
N PHE A 15 -3.38 -13.80 -6.42
CA PHE A 15 -3.59 -13.08 -5.17
C PHE A 15 -3.26 -13.93 -3.94
N MET A 16 -3.50 -15.24 -3.97
CA MET A 16 -3.09 -16.12 -2.86
C MET A 16 -1.56 -16.16 -2.71
N GLU A 17 -0.81 -16.18 -3.81
CA GLU A 17 0.66 -16.10 -3.79
C GLU A 17 1.16 -14.84 -3.07
N ARG A 18 0.49 -13.70 -3.26
CA ARG A 18 0.83 -12.45 -2.55
C ARG A 18 0.47 -12.53 -1.07
N ILE A 19 -0.73 -12.97 -0.74
CA ILE A 19 -1.19 -13.12 0.65
C ILE A 19 -0.26 -14.06 1.42
N TYR A 20 0.08 -15.21 0.82
CA TYR A 20 1.00 -16.18 1.43
C TYR A 20 2.43 -15.65 1.50
N GLY A 21 2.94 -15.04 0.42
CA GLY A 21 4.31 -14.53 0.34
C GLY A 21 4.63 -13.44 1.37
N TYR A 22 3.63 -12.65 1.77
CA TYR A 22 3.76 -11.65 2.85
C TYR A 22 3.38 -12.19 4.25
N GLY A 23 3.18 -13.50 4.40
CA GLY A 23 2.85 -14.09 5.70
C GLY A 23 1.47 -13.69 6.24
N MET A 24 0.56 -13.25 5.38
CA MET A 24 -0.80 -12.84 5.75
C MET A 24 -1.78 -14.03 5.89
N THR A 25 -1.28 -15.24 5.69
CA THR A 25 -1.98 -16.50 5.97
C THR A 25 -0.98 -17.63 6.18
N THR A 26 -1.48 -18.83 6.49
CA THR A 26 -0.66 -20.04 6.69
C THR A 26 -0.94 -21.08 5.59
N THR A 27 -0.20 -22.18 5.58
CA THR A 27 -0.34 -23.28 4.61
C THR A 27 -1.78 -23.78 4.41
N SER A 28 -2.61 -23.75 5.45
CA SER A 28 -4.00 -24.20 5.40
C SER A 28 -5.03 -23.08 5.59
N GLY A 29 -4.60 -21.89 5.99
CA GLY A 29 -5.46 -20.75 6.31
C GLY A 29 -5.95 -20.01 5.07
N GLY A 30 -6.97 -19.17 5.25
CA GLY A 30 -7.50 -18.30 4.21
C GLY A 30 -8.16 -19.01 3.03
N ASN A 31 -8.99 -18.25 2.32
CA ASN A 31 -9.65 -18.70 1.11
C ASN A 31 -10.16 -17.50 0.29
N LEU A 32 -10.13 -17.68 -1.02
CA LEU A 32 -10.52 -16.66 -1.99
C LEU A 32 -11.57 -17.25 -2.92
N SER A 33 -12.58 -16.46 -3.28
CA SER A 33 -13.52 -16.85 -4.34
C SER A 33 -13.91 -15.70 -5.26
N ILE A 34 -14.30 -16.07 -6.48
CA ILE A 34 -14.86 -15.19 -7.51
C ILE A 34 -16.16 -15.82 -8.01
N LEU A 35 -17.23 -15.02 -8.06
CA LEU A 35 -18.49 -15.34 -8.72
C LEU A 35 -18.42 -14.84 -10.16
N ASP A 36 -18.41 -15.78 -11.09
CA ASP A 36 -18.34 -15.55 -12.54
C ASP A 36 -19.72 -15.16 -13.10
N ASP A 37 -19.75 -14.57 -14.30
CA ASP A 37 -20.96 -14.02 -14.91
C ASP A 37 -21.99 -15.10 -15.28
N ASN A 38 -21.52 -16.33 -15.53
CA ASN A 38 -22.39 -17.49 -15.77
C ASN A 38 -22.98 -18.09 -14.48
N GLY A 39 -22.63 -17.53 -13.31
CA GLY A 39 -23.07 -17.99 -11.98
C GLY A 39 -22.17 -19.05 -11.33
N ASP A 40 -21.08 -19.47 -11.99
CA ASP A 40 -20.10 -20.35 -11.39
C ASP A 40 -19.34 -19.62 -10.28
N ILE A 41 -19.04 -20.32 -9.18
CA ILE A 41 -18.16 -19.80 -8.13
C ILE A 41 -16.82 -20.54 -8.20
N TRP A 42 -15.77 -19.82 -8.56
CA TRP A 42 -14.41 -20.28 -8.43
C TRP A 42 -13.90 -20.04 -7.02
N ILE A 43 -13.32 -21.05 -6.38
CA ILE A 43 -12.83 -20.94 -5.00
C ILE A 43 -11.54 -21.74 -4.79
N THR A 44 -10.67 -21.24 -3.92
CA THR A 44 -9.49 -21.97 -3.46
C THR A 44 -9.87 -23.28 -2.75
N PRO A 45 -9.07 -24.35 -2.91
CA PRO A 45 -9.36 -25.64 -2.28
C PRO A 45 -9.13 -25.60 -0.77
N GLY A 46 -9.81 -26.49 -0.04
CA GLY A 46 -9.56 -26.72 1.38
C GLY A 46 -8.39 -27.68 1.62
N SER A 47 -7.61 -27.43 2.68
CA SER A 47 -6.51 -28.32 3.15
C SER A 47 -5.41 -28.63 2.13
N ILE A 48 -5.22 -27.77 1.13
CA ILE A 48 -4.09 -27.82 0.18
C ILE A 48 -3.15 -26.67 0.51
N ASP A 49 -1.84 -26.91 0.36
CA ASP A 49 -0.78 -25.95 0.60
C ASP A 49 -0.98 -24.68 -0.23
N LYS A 50 -1.30 -23.56 0.44
CA LYS A 50 -1.51 -22.25 -0.19
C LYS A 50 -0.27 -21.71 -0.90
N GLY A 51 0.93 -22.11 -0.49
CA GLY A 51 2.20 -21.63 -1.07
C GLY A 51 2.55 -22.25 -2.42
N SER A 52 1.87 -23.34 -2.81
CA SER A 52 2.15 -24.09 -4.05
C SER A 52 0.91 -24.28 -4.94
N LEU A 53 -0.15 -23.51 -4.70
CA LEU A 53 -1.37 -23.59 -5.49
C LEU A 53 -1.11 -23.27 -6.97
N SER A 54 -1.72 -24.06 -7.84
CA SER A 54 -1.76 -23.81 -9.27
C SER A 54 -3.20 -23.63 -9.76
N ARG A 55 -3.37 -23.17 -11.00
CA ARG A 55 -4.69 -23.07 -11.64
C ARG A 55 -5.50 -24.37 -11.55
N ARG A 56 -4.82 -25.52 -11.59
CA ARG A 56 -5.43 -26.86 -11.60
C ARG A 56 -6.02 -27.26 -10.25
N ASP A 57 -5.65 -26.56 -9.19
CA ASP A 57 -6.10 -26.83 -7.82
C ASP A 57 -7.36 -26.04 -7.47
N MET A 58 -7.73 -25.05 -8.28
CA MET A 58 -8.94 -24.26 -8.05
C MET A 58 -10.19 -25.10 -8.28
N MET A 59 -11.18 -24.89 -7.41
CA MET A 59 -12.47 -25.54 -7.47
C MET A 59 -13.48 -24.62 -8.16
N CYS A 60 -14.36 -25.18 -8.99
CA CYS A 60 -15.48 -24.49 -9.61
C CYS A 60 -16.77 -25.13 -9.10
N VAL A 61 -17.62 -24.35 -8.45
CA VAL A 61 -18.95 -24.77 -7.99
C VAL A 61 -19.98 -24.17 -8.92
N LYS A 62 -20.72 -25.02 -9.63
CA LYS A 62 -21.78 -24.63 -10.55
C LYS A 62 -23.01 -24.09 -9.81
N PRO A 63 -23.90 -23.34 -10.48
CA PRO A 63 -25.16 -22.86 -9.88
C PRO A 63 -26.05 -23.96 -9.30
N ASP A 64 -26.00 -25.17 -9.86
CA ASP A 64 -26.74 -26.35 -9.40
C ASP A 64 -26.08 -27.08 -8.20
N GLY A 65 -24.92 -26.59 -7.75
CA GLY A 65 -24.13 -27.18 -6.67
C GLY A 65 -23.12 -28.23 -7.12
N THR A 66 -23.04 -28.56 -8.42
CA THR A 66 -22.03 -29.47 -8.95
C THR A 66 -20.64 -28.90 -8.73
N VAL A 67 -19.75 -29.69 -8.12
CA VAL A 67 -18.36 -29.29 -7.86
C VAL A 67 -17.43 -29.91 -8.90
N ILE A 68 -16.65 -29.07 -9.58
CA ILE A 68 -15.63 -29.43 -10.56
C ILE A 68 -14.26 -29.04 -10.02
N GLY A 69 -13.31 -29.98 -10.00
CA GLY A 69 -11.92 -29.76 -9.60
C GLY A 69 -11.32 -31.02 -8.96
N ARG A 70 -10.06 -30.93 -8.56
CA ARG A 70 -9.29 -32.09 -8.05
C ARG A 70 -9.46 -32.33 -6.55
N HIS A 71 -9.89 -31.31 -5.82
CA HIS A 71 -9.90 -31.27 -4.37
C HIS A 71 -11.32 -31.07 -3.83
N LYS A 72 -11.45 -30.82 -2.53
CA LYS A 72 -12.68 -30.28 -1.96
C LYS A 72 -12.60 -28.75 -1.95
N PRO A 73 -13.73 -28.03 -2.16
CA PRO A 73 -13.80 -26.61 -1.89
C PRO A 73 -13.38 -26.29 -0.44
N SER A 74 -13.01 -25.04 -0.17
CA SER A 74 -12.76 -24.59 1.21
C SER A 74 -13.91 -25.01 2.14
N SER A 75 -13.57 -25.41 3.38
CA SER A 75 -14.56 -25.67 4.44
C SER A 75 -15.43 -24.44 4.72
N GLU A 76 -14.95 -23.27 4.33
CA GLU A 76 -15.59 -21.98 4.55
C GLU A 76 -16.39 -21.46 3.35
N PHE A 77 -16.43 -22.24 2.26
CA PHE A 77 -17.30 -21.97 1.12
C PHE A 77 -18.75 -21.61 1.49
N PRO A 78 -19.40 -22.21 2.52
CA PRO A 78 -20.75 -21.82 2.90
C PRO A 78 -20.93 -20.33 3.15
N PHE A 79 -20.00 -19.64 3.85
CA PHE A 79 -20.17 -18.21 4.09
C PHE A 79 -19.95 -17.40 2.81
N HIS A 80 -19.07 -17.82 1.90
CA HIS A 80 -18.91 -17.16 0.59
C HIS A 80 -20.22 -17.18 -0.18
N GLN A 81 -20.90 -18.34 -0.22
CA GLN A 81 -22.21 -18.45 -0.87
C GLN A 81 -23.26 -17.56 -0.19
N HIS A 82 -23.28 -17.47 1.14
CA HIS A 82 -24.21 -16.59 1.85
C HIS A 82 -23.96 -15.12 1.54
N ILE A 83 -22.70 -14.68 1.48
CA ILE A 83 -22.34 -13.30 1.10
C ILE A 83 -22.85 -13.00 -0.31
N TYR A 84 -22.57 -13.86 -1.30
CA TYR A 84 -23.04 -13.64 -2.68
C TYR A 84 -24.57 -13.58 -2.80
N LYS A 85 -25.29 -14.43 -2.06
CA LYS A 85 -26.76 -14.42 -2.03
C LYS A 85 -27.32 -13.14 -1.38
N THR A 86 -26.66 -12.69 -0.33
CA THR A 86 -27.10 -11.56 0.50
C THR A 86 -26.78 -10.21 -0.14
N ARG A 87 -25.66 -10.12 -0.85
CA ARG A 87 -25.13 -8.91 -1.49
C ARG A 87 -24.77 -9.20 -2.96
N PRO A 88 -25.75 -9.13 -3.88
CA PRO A 88 -25.53 -9.43 -5.30
C PRO A 88 -24.53 -8.49 -6.02
N ASP A 89 -24.21 -7.34 -5.42
CA ASP A 89 -23.19 -6.42 -5.89
C ASP A 89 -21.76 -6.91 -5.65
N ILE A 90 -21.57 -7.90 -4.76
CA ILE A 90 -20.28 -8.53 -4.49
C ILE A 90 -20.03 -9.66 -5.49
N LYS A 91 -18.85 -9.67 -6.09
CA LYS A 91 -18.38 -10.68 -7.05
C LYS A 91 -17.09 -11.37 -6.62
N ALA A 92 -16.37 -10.85 -5.64
CA ALA A 92 -15.19 -11.47 -5.07
C ALA A 92 -15.25 -11.44 -3.55
N VAL A 93 -14.81 -12.53 -2.92
CA VAL A 93 -14.67 -12.64 -1.47
C VAL A 93 -13.26 -13.09 -1.13
N LEU A 94 -12.59 -12.32 -0.28
CA LEU A 94 -11.25 -12.59 0.24
C LEU A 94 -11.35 -12.81 1.73
N HIS A 95 -10.88 -13.98 2.19
CA HIS A 95 -10.71 -14.28 3.60
C HIS A 95 -9.26 -14.70 3.89
N ALA A 96 -8.68 -14.11 4.91
CA ALA A 96 -7.31 -14.41 5.33
C ALA A 96 -7.09 -14.07 6.82
N HIS A 97 -5.89 -14.39 7.31
CA HIS A 97 -5.53 -14.36 8.73
C HIS A 97 -4.24 -13.53 8.95
N PRO A 98 -4.17 -12.27 8.51
CA PRO A 98 -2.94 -11.51 8.70
C PRO A 98 -2.72 -11.20 10.20
N PRO A 99 -1.50 -11.36 10.72
CA PRO A 99 -1.23 -11.25 12.16
C PRO A 99 -1.75 -9.98 12.82
N ALA A 100 -1.63 -8.83 12.15
CA ALA A 100 -2.08 -7.55 12.69
C ALA A 100 -3.62 -7.51 12.85
N LEU A 101 -4.39 -7.90 11.84
CA LEU A 101 -5.86 -7.93 11.95
C LEU A 101 -6.34 -9.04 12.89
N VAL A 102 -5.63 -10.16 12.97
CA VAL A 102 -5.91 -11.19 13.96
C VAL A 102 -5.72 -10.63 15.37
N ALA A 103 -4.68 -9.83 15.63
CA ALA A 103 -4.48 -9.17 16.94
C ALA A 103 -5.69 -8.30 17.32
N PHE A 104 -6.19 -7.46 16.41
CA PHE A 104 -7.43 -6.69 16.59
C PHE A 104 -8.64 -7.58 16.88
N SER A 105 -8.76 -8.69 16.16
CA SER A 105 -9.86 -9.65 16.35
C SER A 105 -9.86 -10.33 17.73
N ILE A 106 -8.66 -10.62 18.29
CA ILE A 106 -8.50 -11.28 19.60
C ILE A 106 -8.91 -10.32 20.72
N VAL A 107 -8.54 -9.05 20.61
CA VAL A 107 -8.88 -8.03 21.59
C VAL A 107 -10.26 -7.38 21.35
N ARG A 108 -11.00 -7.85 20.34
CA ARG A 108 -12.33 -7.35 19.93
C ARG A 108 -12.35 -5.84 19.68
N LYS A 109 -11.31 -5.33 19.02
CA LYS A 109 -11.22 -3.95 18.54
C LYS A 109 -11.24 -3.90 17.03
N LEU A 110 -11.63 -2.76 16.49
CA LEU A 110 -11.51 -2.48 15.06
C LEU A 110 -10.31 -1.56 14.83
N PRO A 111 -9.50 -1.80 13.79
CA PRO A 111 -8.46 -0.85 13.41
C PRO A 111 -9.08 0.46 12.95
N SER A 112 -8.41 1.57 13.24
CA SER A 112 -8.85 2.90 12.86
C SER A 112 -8.76 3.10 11.35
N THR A 113 -9.87 3.49 10.73
CA THR A 113 -9.91 3.82 9.31
C THR A 113 -9.46 5.26 9.02
N ASN A 114 -9.12 6.03 10.05
CA ASN A 114 -8.87 7.47 9.96
C ASN A 114 -7.42 7.84 10.27
N LEU A 115 -6.51 6.87 10.44
CA LEU A 115 -5.08 7.16 10.67
C LEU A 115 -4.41 7.75 9.44
N ILE A 116 -4.73 7.19 8.28
CA ILE A 116 -4.31 7.69 6.96
C ILE A 116 -5.52 7.72 6.04
N PRO A 117 -5.60 8.64 5.09
CA PRO A 117 -6.83 8.90 4.36
C PRO A 117 -7.27 7.70 3.53
N ASN A 118 -6.33 7.01 2.86
CA ASN A 118 -6.64 5.94 1.90
C ASN A 118 -7.41 4.75 2.48
N VAL A 119 -7.25 4.47 3.78
CA VAL A 119 -7.92 3.35 4.46
C VAL A 119 -9.43 3.57 4.48
N LYS A 120 -9.89 4.80 4.75
CA LYS A 120 -11.31 5.12 4.74
C LYS A 120 -11.96 4.90 3.37
N PHE A 121 -11.26 5.23 2.30
CA PHE A 121 -11.76 5.06 0.93
C PHE A 121 -11.78 3.60 0.49
N SER A 122 -10.71 2.87 0.81
CA SER A 122 -10.54 1.49 0.34
C SER A 122 -11.37 0.50 1.16
N CYS A 123 -11.45 0.69 2.48
CA CYS A 123 -12.05 -0.27 3.39
C CYS A 123 -13.47 0.11 3.82
N GLY A 124 -13.84 1.39 3.72
CA GLY A 124 -15.12 1.91 4.20
C GLY A 124 -15.24 1.86 5.73
N GLU A 125 -16.47 1.67 6.22
CA GLU A 125 -16.69 1.27 7.62
C GLU A 125 -16.44 -0.24 7.78
N ILE A 126 -15.93 -0.62 8.94
CA ILE A 126 -15.56 -2.02 9.25
C ILE A 126 -16.56 -2.61 10.23
N GLY A 127 -17.11 -3.78 9.88
CA GLY A 127 -17.96 -4.58 10.77
C GLY A 127 -17.15 -5.55 11.63
N MET A 128 -17.77 -6.07 12.68
CA MET A 128 -17.21 -7.15 13.51
C MET A 128 -18.25 -8.25 13.67
N ALA A 129 -17.98 -9.44 13.16
CA ALA A 129 -18.82 -10.60 13.39
C ALA A 129 -18.38 -11.32 14.67
N LYS A 130 -19.36 -11.67 15.51
CA LYS A 130 -19.13 -12.47 16.73
C LYS A 130 -18.55 -13.84 16.39
N TYR A 131 -17.86 -14.43 17.34
CA TYR A 131 -17.31 -15.78 17.19
C TYR A 131 -18.37 -16.80 16.75
N GLY A 132 -17.98 -17.64 15.80
CA GLY A 132 -18.74 -18.80 15.32
C GLY A 132 -17.75 -19.89 14.89
N LEU A 133 -18.19 -21.15 14.87
CA LEU A 133 -17.31 -22.26 14.49
C LEU A 133 -16.92 -22.14 13.00
N PRO A 134 -15.62 -22.16 12.63
CA PRO A 134 -15.20 -22.13 11.24
C PRO A 134 -15.88 -23.20 10.38
N GLY A 135 -16.36 -22.80 9.20
CA GLY A 135 -17.12 -23.66 8.28
C GLY A 135 -18.56 -23.99 8.71
N SER A 136 -19.04 -23.48 9.85
CA SER A 136 -20.43 -23.68 10.29
C SER A 136 -21.40 -22.70 9.62
N GLN A 137 -22.68 -23.09 9.57
CA GLN A 137 -23.76 -22.21 9.16
C GLN A 137 -23.87 -20.97 10.06
N ASP A 138 -23.73 -21.15 11.37
CA ASP A 138 -23.77 -20.07 12.37
C ASP A 138 -22.75 -18.96 12.11
N LEU A 139 -21.50 -19.32 11.74
CA LEU A 139 -20.50 -18.32 11.36
C LEU A 139 -20.92 -17.60 10.06
N GLY A 140 -21.44 -18.34 9.07
CA GLY A 140 -21.91 -17.77 7.82
C GLY A 140 -23.07 -16.77 8.00
N ASP A 141 -24.00 -17.07 8.89
CA ASP A 141 -25.14 -16.21 9.21
C ASP A 141 -24.66 -14.91 9.88
N LYS A 142 -23.79 -15.01 10.90
CA LYS A 142 -23.20 -13.85 11.59
C LYS A 142 -22.40 -12.93 10.67
N ILE A 143 -21.62 -13.50 9.75
CA ILE A 143 -20.90 -12.72 8.74
C ILE A 143 -21.91 -12.00 7.83
N SER A 144 -22.90 -12.72 7.35
CA SER A 144 -23.90 -12.18 6.42
C SER A 144 -24.71 -11.05 7.04
N GLU A 145 -25.04 -11.12 8.34
CA GLU A 145 -25.68 -10.04 9.09
C GLU A 145 -24.87 -8.73 9.02
N GLU A 146 -23.54 -8.80 9.14
CA GLU A 146 -22.69 -7.61 9.01
C GLU A 146 -22.68 -7.08 7.56
N PHE A 147 -22.63 -7.96 6.56
CA PHE A 147 -22.73 -7.56 5.15
C PHE A 147 -24.09 -6.93 4.79
N GLN A 148 -25.19 -7.35 5.44
CA GLN A 148 -26.54 -6.75 5.29
C GLN A 148 -26.61 -5.32 5.83
N LYS A 149 -25.82 -4.99 6.86
CA LYS A 149 -25.70 -3.61 7.37
C LYS A 149 -24.96 -2.68 6.41
N GLY A 150 -24.42 -3.21 5.31
CA GLY A 150 -23.72 -2.45 4.28
C GLY A 150 -22.20 -2.49 4.41
N PHE A 151 -21.64 -3.26 5.36
CA PHE A 151 -20.19 -3.43 5.45
C PHE A 151 -19.68 -4.27 4.28
N ASN A 152 -18.47 -3.93 3.80
CA ASN A 152 -17.72 -4.72 2.82
C ASN A 152 -16.51 -5.41 3.44
N THR A 153 -16.13 -4.98 4.66
CA THR A 153 -14.97 -5.45 5.42
C THR A 153 -15.47 -5.86 6.80
N VAL A 154 -15.26 -7.11 7.19
CA VAL A 154 -15.74 -7.64 8.46
C VAL A 154 -14.61 -8.39 9.17
N ILE A 155 -14.23 -7.93 10.36
CA ILE A 155 -13.33 -8.67 11.25
C ILE A 155 -14.13 -9.77 11.95
N LEU A 156 -13.53 -10.95 12.10
CA LEU A 156 -14.13 -12.12 12.74
C LEU A 156 -13.44 -12.33 14.09
N GLU A 157 -14.18 -12.25 15.21
CA GLU A 157 -13.60 -12.44 16.55
C GLU A 157 -12.77 -13.73 16.64
N ASN A 158 -11.53 -13.62 17.13
CA ASN A 158 -10.57 -14.73 17.30
C ASN A 158 -10.31 -15.55 16.03
N HIS A 159 -10.34 -14.92 14.84
CA HIS A 159 -10.21 -15.66 13.60
C HIS A 159 -9.46 -14.90 12.50
N GLY A 160 -9.99 -13.79 11.98
CA GLY A 160 -9.37 -13.11 10.84
C GLY A 160 -10.27 -12.05 10.24
N VAL A 161 -10.20 -11.86 8.92
CA VAL A 161 -10.99 -10.85 8.20
C VAL A 161 -11.64 -11.44 6.96
N VAL A 162 -12.82 -10.96 6.61
CA VAL A 162 -13.52 -11.24 5.35
C VAL A 162 -13.82 -9.93 4.65
N ILE A 163 -13.48 -9.87 3.36
CA ILE A 163 -13.72 -8.72 2.50
C ILE A 163 -14.50 -9.17 1.29
N GLY A 164 -15.60 -8.46 1.00
CA GLY A 164 -16.38 -8.62 -0.21
C GLY A 164 -16.26 -7.40 -1.11
N ALA A 165 -16.03 -7.60 -2.41
CA ALA A 165 -15.88 -6.52 -3.38
C ALA A 165 -16.40 -6.91 -4.76
N LYS A 166 -16.39 -5.94 -5.69
CA LYS A 166 -16.82 -6.11 -7.10
C LYS A 166 -15.82 -6.86 -7.96
N SER A 167 -14.56 -6.93 -7.53
CA SER A 167 -13.49 -7.67 -8.22
C SER A 167 -12.51 -8.20 -7.18
N MET A 168 -11.73 -9.22 -7.53
CA MET A 168 -10.71 -9.76 -6.62
C MET A 168 -9.61 -8.73 -6.35
N PHE A 169 -9.29 -7.88 -7.33
CA PHE A 169 -8.34 -6.79 -7.12
C PHE A 169 -8.86 -5.75 -6.12
N ASP A 170 -10.14 -5.38 -6.18
CA ASP A 170 -10.74 -4.50 -5.18
C ASP A 170 -10.71 -5.11 -3.78
N ALA A 171 -11.06 -6.40 -3.66
CA ALA A 171 -10.99 -7.11 -2.39
C ALA A 171 -9.55 -7.13 -1.83
N PHE A 172 -8.56 -7.42 -2.68
CA PHE A 172 -7.15 -7.43 -2.30
C PHE A 172 -6.63 -6.04 -1.92
N LYS A 173 -6.99 -4.98 -2.67
CA LYS A 173 -6.62 -3.59 -2.33
C LYS A 173 -7.10 -3.20 -0.94
N SER A 174 -8.37 -3.47 -0.63
CA SER A 174 -8.95 -3.21 0.69
C SER A 174 -8.26 -4.05 1.77
N PHE A 175 -7.99 -5.33 1.48
CA PHE A 175 -7.31 -6.24 2.41
C PHE A 175 -5.92 -5.75 2.79
N GLU A 176 -5.08 -5.49 1.80
CA GLU A 176 -3.69 -5.06 1.98
C GLU A 176 -3.63 -3.67 2.64
N THR A 177 -4.51 -2.75 2.24
CA THR A 177 -4.60 -1.41 2.85
C THR A 177 -5.01 -1.50 4.32
N LEU A 178 -5.92 -2.41 4.66
CA LEU A 178 -6.37 -2.61 6.03
C LEU A 178 -5.28 -3.23 6.90
N ASP A 179 -4.60 -4.26 6.40
CA ASP A 179 -3.48 -4.89 7.10
C ASP A 179 -2.34 -3.88 7.34
N PHE A 180 -1.98 -3.10 6.32
CA PHE A 180 -1.06 -1.97 6.46
C PHE A 180 -1.47 -1.03 7.60
N SER A 181 -2.74 -0.61 7.62
CA SER A 181 -3.25 0.30 8.66
C SER A 181 -3.20 -0.30 10.06
N ALA A 182 -3.45 -1.60 10.18
CA ALA A 182 -3.42 -2.30 11.46
C ALA A 182 -1.99 -2.43 12.00
N ARG A 183 -1.01 -2.77 11.14
CA ARG A 183 0.42 -2.76 11.51
C ARG A 183 0.87 -1.38 11.94
N LEU A 184 0.53 -0.36 11.14
CA LEU A 184 0.79 1.04 11.46
C LEU A 184 0.21 1.44 12.83
N GLU A 185 -1.03 1.07 13.13
CA GLU A 185 -1.66 1.41 14.41
C GLU A 185 -0.95 0.74 15.59
N ILE A 186 -0.57 -0.53 15.46
CA ILE A 186 0.17 -1.28 16.48
C ILE A 186 1.54 -0.62 16.73
N ASP A 187 2.29 -0.35 15.66
CA ASP A 187 3.62 0.29 15.76
C ASP A 187 3.50 1.70 16.35
N ALA A 188 2.51 2.48 15.91
CA ALA A 188 2.28 3.83 16.41
C ALA A 188 1.93 3.85 17.91
N GLN A 189 1.19 2.85 18.41
CA GLN A 189 0.88 2.70 19.84
C GLN A 189 2.13 2.48 20.70
N SER A 190 3.20 1.88 20.15
CA SER A 190 4.50 1.76 20.85
C SER A 190 5.24 3.10 20.95
N LEU A 191 4.97 4.03 20.02
CA LEU A 191 5.62 5.34 19.96
C LEU A 191 4.90 6.41 20.80
N GLY A 192 3.59 6.25 21.00
CA GLY A 192 2.73 7.18 21.71
C GLY A 192 1.27 7.01 21.31
N THR A 193 0.46 8.06 21.47
CA THR A 193 -0.94 8.05 21.00
C THR A 193 -1.01 8.40 19.51
N PRO A 194 -1.56 7.54 18.64
CA PRO A 194 -1.75 7.87 17.23
C PRO A 194 -2.80 8.97 17.05
N ASN A 195 -2.47 9.99 16.27
CA ASN A 195 -3.36 11.06 15.84
C ASN A 195 -4.22 10.57 14.67
N THR A 196 -5.52 10.89 14.68
CA THR A 196 -6.45 10.55 13.60
C THR A 196 -6.88 11.78 12.82
N LEU A 197 -7.18 11.60 11.54
CA LEU A 197 -7.71 12.65 10.68
C LEU A 197 -9.16 12.99 11.04
N THR A 198 -9.48 14.28 10.92
CA THR A 198 -10.85 14.77 11.01
C THR A 198 -11.65 14.42 9.73
N PRO A 199 -12.99 14.40 9.80
CA PRO A 199 -13.81 14.22 8.59
C PRO A 199 -13.51 15.21 7.47
N GLU A 200 -13.25 16.48 7.82
CA GLU A 200 -12.88 17.52 6.85
C GLU A 200 -11.55 17.21 6.13
N GLN A 201 -10.55 16.73 6.87
CA GLN A 201 -9.27 16.32 6.30
C GLN A 201 -9.41 15.12 5.36
N ILE A 202 -10.26 14.14 5.71
CA ILE A 202 -10.60 13.03 4.81
C ILE A 202 -11.27 13.56 3.53
N ASP A 203 -12.14 14.56 3.64
CA ASP A 203 -12.83 15.15 2.49
C ASP A 203 -11.90 15.93 1.55
N TRP A 204 -10.89 16.61 2.10
CA TRP A 204 -9.82 17.22 1.30
C TRP A 204 -9.12 16.20 0.40
N TYR A 205 -8.89 14.98 0.89
CA TYR A 205 -8.31 13.91 0.08
C TYR A 205 -9.26 13.44 -1.04
N LYS A 206 -10.59 13.37 -0.79
CA LYS A 206 -11.57 12.94 -1.83
C LYS A 206 -11.52 13.88 -3.04
N SER A 207 -11.55 15.19 -2.77
CA SER A 207 -11.76 16.22 -3.80
C SER A 207 -10.56 16.43 -4.73
N ARG A 208 -9.40 15.82 -4.45
CA ARG A 208 -8.12 16.07 -5.12
C ARG A 208 -7.50 14.81 -5.73
N GLN A 209 -8.33 13.84 -6.07
CA GLN A 209 -7.87 12.61 -6.73
C GLN A 209 -7.58 12.81 -8.22
N TYR A 210 -8.19 13.82 -8.85
CA TYR A 210 -8.12 14.01 -10.29
C TYR A 210 -7.18 15.15 -10.66
N VAL A 211 -6.25 14.84 -11.56
CA VAL A 211 -5.35 15.80 -12.19
C VAL A 211 -5.93 16.17 -13.55
N VAL A 212 -6.06 17.47 -13.81
CA VAL A 212 -6.40 17.98 -15.14
C VAL A 212 -5.12 18.54 -15.76
N MET A 213 -4.71 17.96 -16.88
CA MET A 213 -3.54 18.36 -17.67
C MET A 213 -3.85 18.17 -19.15
N ASP A 214 -3.27 19.03 -19.98
CA ASP A 214 -3.38 18.92 -21.43
C ASP A 214 -2.66 17.66 -21.92
N GLU A 215 -3.07 17.14 -23.07
CA GLU A 215 -2.53 15.89 -23.61
C GLU A 215 -1.60 16.13 -24.79
N PHE A 216 -0.60 15.27 -24.94
CA PHE A 216 0.21 15.19 -26.15
C PHE A 216 0.31 13.76 -26.65
N VAL A 217 0.40 13.62 -27.97
CA VAL A 217 0.60 12.33 -28.64
C VAL A 217 2.09 12.02 -28.69
N GLU A 218 2.51 10.98 -27.98
CA GLU A 218 3.87 10.47 -28.08
C GLU A 218 4.07 9.77 -29.42
N LYS A 219 5.12 10.14 -30.17
CA LYS A 219 5.41 9.55 -31.48
C LYS A 219 6.51 8.50 -31.40
N HIS A 220 7.54 8.71 -30.57
CA HIS A 220 8.72 7.85 -30.51
C HIS A 220 9.37 7.87 -29.12
N MET A 221 9.47 6.70 -28.49
CA MET A 221 10.19 6.53 -27.22
C MET A 221 11.70 6.40 -27.45
N SER A 222 12.50 7.33 -26.89
CA SER A 222 13.96 7.31 -26.98
C SER A 222 14.57 6.15 -26.19
N SER A 223 15.84 5.80 -26.45
CA SER A 223 16.56 4.77 -25.68
C SER A 223 16.72 5.13 -24.21
N GLU A 224 16.93 6.43 -23.91
CA GLU A 224 17.00 6.94 -22.53
C GLU A 224 15.66 6.78 -21.82
N GLU A 225 14.55 7.14 -22.48
CA GLU A 225 13.21 7.00 -21.91
C GLU A 225 12.90 5.53 -21.59
N LYS A 226 13.26 4.61 -22.49
CA LYS A 226 13.10 3.16 -22.28
C LYS A 226 13.87 2.67 -21.05
N ASP A 227 15.10 3.14 -20.87
CA ASP A 227 15.92 2.74 -19.73
C ASP A 227 15.36 3.25 -18.41
N ILE A 228 14.94 4.52 -18.36
CA ILE A 228 14.27 5.11 -17.19
C ILE A 228 13.02 4.30 -16.83
N ARG A 229 12.12 4.05 -17.79
CA ARG A 229 10.87 3.31 -17.54
C ARG A 229 11.15 1.91 -17.01
N ARG A 230 12.10 1.19 -17.61
CA ARG A 230 12.49 -0.15 -17.18
C ARG A 230 13.07 -0.15 -15.77
N ASN A 231 13.98 0.77 -15.48
CA ASN A 231 14.62 0.88 -14.16
C ASN A 231 13.60 1.30 -13.10
N MET A 232 12.70 2.24 -13.39
CA MET A 232 11.59 2.61 -12.52
C MET A 232 10.71 1.40 -12.19
N CYS A 233 10.25 0.62 -13.19
CA CYS A 233 9.46 -0.58 -12.94
C CYS A 233 10.18 -1.59 -12.03
N LYS A 234 11.49 -1.78 -12.20
CA LYS A 234 12.29 -2.65 -11.32
C LYS A 234 12.26 -2.19 -9.87
N PHE A 235 12.49 -0.90 -9.60
CA PHE A 235 12.48 -0.38 -8.23
C PHE A 235 11.07 -0.30 -7.63
N ILE A 236 10.05 0.01 -8.43
CA ILE A 236 8.65 -0.03 -7.98
C ILE A 236 8.30 -1.45 -7.53
N LYS A 237 8.58 -2.47 -8.34
CA LYS A 237 8.33 -3.87 -7.97
C LYS A 237 9.10 -4.26 -6.70
N ARG A 238 10.37 -3.85 -6.57
CA ARG A 238 11.17 -4.07 -5.37
C ARG A 238 10.59 -3.40 -4.12
N ALA A 239 10.20 -2.13 -4.18
CA ALA A 239 9.60 -1.45 -3.03
C ALA A 239 8.25 -2.06 -2.63
N TYR A 240 7.47 -2.54 -3.60
CA TYR A 240 6.25 -3.30 -3.33
C TYR A 240 6.55 -4.63 -2.63
N ASP A 241 7.53 -5.39 -3.13
CA ASP A 241 7.93 -6.68 -2.53
C ASP A 241 8.56 -6.50 -1.13
N GLN A 242 9.04 -5.30 -0.81
CA GLN A 242 9.55 -4.91 0.51
C GLN A 242 8.51 -4.21 1.41
N GLU A 243 7.24 -4.17 0.99
CA GLU A 243 6.13 -3.56 1.72
C GLU A 243 6.32 -2.06 2.05
N LEU A 244 7.11 -1.32 1.26
CA LEU A 244 7.31 0.13 1.44
C LEU A 244 6.10 0.96 0.97
N PHE A 245 5.19 0.33 0.23
CA PHE A 245 3.87 0.85 -0.14
C PHE A 245 2.93 -0.31 -0.53
N THR A 246 1.66 0.00 -0.76
CA THR A 246 0.62 -0.98 -1.14
C THR A 246 0.37 -1.02 -2.66
N SER A 247 -0.42 -1.98 -3.13
CA SER A 247 -0.77 -2.23 -4.54
C SER A 247 -1.21 -1.01 -5.33
N THR A 248 -1.79 0.02 -4.71
CA THR A 248 -2.22 1.26 -5.39
C THR A 248 -1.64 2.55 -4.81
N GLN A 249 -0.91 2.47 -3.70
CA GLN A 249 -0.18 3.60 -3.15
C GLN A 249 1.29 3.56 -3.57
N GLY A 250 2.04 4.60 -3.24
CA GLY A 250 3.38 4.77 -3.76
C GLY A 250 3.41 5.53 -5.09
N THR A 251 4.34 6.45 -5.23
CA THR A 251 4.60 7.17 -6.48
C THR A 251 6.10 7.31 -6.67
N PHE A 252 6.55 6.99 -7.87
CA PHE A 252 7.92 7.20 -8.29
C PHE A 252 7.89 8.21 -9.43
N SER A 253 8.85 9.14 -9.44
CA SER A 253 9.19 9.83 -10.67
C SER A 253 10.69 9.96 -10.84
N GLN A 254 11.11 10.10 -12.09
CA GLN A 254 12.49 10.38 -12.46
C GLN A 254 12.51 11.42 -13.58
N ARG A 255 13.40 12.42 -13.46
CA ARG A 255 13.58 13.49 -14.45
C ARG A 255 13.95 12.89 -15.81
N PHE A 256 13.50 13.54 -16.88
CA PHE A 256 13.74 13.15 -18.26
C PHE A 256 13.90 14.40 -19.14
N GLY A 257 15.07 14.56 -19.75
CA GLY A 257 15.42 15.79 -20.46
C GLY A 257 15.46 17.02 -19.55
N GLU A 258 15.36 18.22 -20.15
CA GLU A 258 15.43 19.49 -19.41
C GLU A 258 14.12 19.80 -18.66
N ASP A 259 12.97 19.60 -19.31
CA ASP A 259 11.65 20.05 -18.81
C ASP A 259 10.64 18.91 -18.56
N GLY A 260 11.10 17.66 -18.55
CA GLY A 260 10.25 16.48 -18.45
C GLY A 260 10.59 15.56 -17.29
N PHE A 261 9.66 14.63 -17.02
CA PHE A 261 9.90 13.49 -16.13
C PHE A 261 8.92 12.37 -16.42
N ILE A 262 9.27 11.16 -15.99
CA ILE A 262 8.41 9.99 -16.04
C ILE A 262 7.87 9.75 -14.64
N ILE A 263 6.57 9.46 -14.51
CA ILE A 263 5.88 9.25 -13.23
C ILE A 263 4.99 8.01 -13.28
N THR A 264 4.80 7.38 -12.12
CA THR A 264 3.84 6.27 -11.96
C THR A 264 2.40 6.70 -12.29
N PRO A 265 1.60 5.80 -12.89
CA PRO A 265 0.20 6.07 -13.18
C PRO A 265 -0.69 5.95 -11.94
N SER A 266 -1.86 6.57 -12.01
CA SER A 266 -2.92 6.40 -11.00
C SER A 266 -3.66 5.07 -11.18
N GLY A 267 -4.13 4.45 -10.09
CA GLY A 267 -5.09 3.34 -10.10
C GLY A 267 -4.60 1.96 -10.56
N MET A 268 -3.36 1.81 -11.03
CA MET A 268 -2.81 0.53 -11.49
C MET A 268 -2.10 -0.28 -10.39
N ASP A 269 -2.01 -1.59 -10.52
CA ASP A 269 -1.32 -2.46 -9.54
C ASP A 269 0.21 -2.34 -9.63
N ARG A 270 0.86 -1.91 -8.55
CA ARG A 270 2.30 -1.60 -8.52
C ARG A 270 3.17 -2.84 -8.77
N LYS A 271 2.67 -4.04 -8.42
CA LYS A 271 3.38 -5.30 -8.67
C LYS A 271 3.51 -5.65 -10.15
N TYR A 272 2.53 -5.23 -10.96
CA TYR A 272 2.39 -5.62 -12.37
C TYR A 272 2.47 -4.43 -13.34
N LEU A 273 3.08 -3.32 -12.89
CA LEU A 273 3.38 -2.19 -13.75
C LEU A 273 4.47 -2.55 -14.75
N GLU A 274 4.19 -2.29 -16.02
CA GLU A 274 5.14 -2.42 -17.13
C GLU A 274 5.60 -1.04 -17.64
N PRO A 275 6.74 -0.96 -18.34
CA PRO A 275 7.31 0.32 -18.81
C PRO A 275 6.33 1.21 -19.56
N GLU A 276 5.43 0.61 -20.33
CA GLU A 276 4.42 1.30 -21.13
C GLU A 276 3.30 1.92 -20.26
N ASP A 277 3.08 1.40 -19.05
CA ASP A 277 2.05 1.91 -18.13
C ASP A 277 2.46 3.25 -17.50
N LEU A 278 3.77 3.55 -17.41
CA LEU A 278 4.28 4.80 -16.86
C LEU A 278 3.86 6.00 -17.72
N VAL A 279 3.78 7.17 -17.10
CA VAL A 279 3.29 8.39 -17.74
C VAL A 279 4.43 9.37 -17.93
N LYS A 280 4.66 9.80 -19.17
CA LYS A 280 5.58 10.91 -19.43
C LYS A 280 4.87 12.26 -19.24
N ILE A 281 5.53 13.16 -18.53
CA ILE A 281 5.11 14.55 -18.31
C ILE A 281 6.12 15.48 -18.99
N MET A 282 5.62 16.44 -19.76
CA MET A 282 6.41 17.48 -20.44
C MET A 282 5.77 18.84 -20.15
N GLY A 283 6.39 19.66 -19.30
CA GLY A 283 5.75 20.89 -18.83
C GLY A 283 4.38 20.63 -18.18
N ASN A 284 3.32 21.23 -18.74
CA ASN A 284 1.93 21.02 -18.28
C ASN A 284 1.18 19.92 -19.04
N TYR A 285 1.85 19.21 -19.95
CA TYR A 285 1.25 18.17 -20.76
C TYR A 285 1.55 16.77 -20.19
N LYS A 286 0.56 15.87 -20.30
CA LYS A 286 0.70 14.44 -20.02
C LYS A 286 0.56 13.62 -21.30
N GLU A 287 1.18 12.44 -21.30
CA GLU A 287 0.99 11.46 -22.38
C GLU A 287 -0.51 11.14 -22.56
N MET A 288 -0.99 11.14 -23.80
CA MET A 288 -2.39 10.89 -24.17
C MET A 288 -2.88 9.54 -23.61
N ASP A 289 -4.16 9.49 -23.21
CA ASP A 289 -4.84 8.31 -22.64
C ASP A 289 -4.25 7.74 -21.34
N LYS A 290 -3.24 8.39 -20.75
CA LYS A 290 -2.67 8.00 -19.47
C LYS A 290 -3.03 8.97 -18.36
N VAL A 291 -3.13 8.46 -17.14
CA VAL A 291 -3.45 9.25 -15.94
C VAL A 291 -2.27 9.21 -14.99
N PRO A 292 -1.52 10.32 -14.79
CA PRO A 292 -0.39 10.34 -13.88
C PRO A 292 -0.86 10.26 -12.42
N SER A 293 0.07 9.99 -11.50
CA SER A 293 -0.18 10.14 -10.07
C SER A 293 -0.69 11.54 -9.76
N ARG A 294 -1.64 11.62 -8.81
CA ARG A 294 -2.20 12.89 -8.30
C ARG A 294 -1.16 13.85 -7.72
N SER A 295 0.01 13.34 -7.37
CA SER A 295 1.13 14.11 -6.82
C SER A 295 1.96 14.83 -7.89
N VAL A 296 1.61 14.74 -9.18
CA VAL A 296 2.36 15.34 -10.30
C VAL A 296 2.74 16.81 -10.06
N ALA A 297 1.84 17.61 -9.48
CA ALA A 297 2.08 19.02 -9.19
C ALA A 297 3.19 19.24 -8.14
N LEU A 298 3.26 18.38 -7.12
CA LEU A 298 4.34 18.41 -6.14
C LEU A 298 5.67 17.99 -6.78
N HIS A 299 5.66 16.93 -7.59
CA HIS A 299 6.87 16.46 -8.27
C HIS A 299 7.43 17.52 -9.22
N GLN A 300 6.58 18.17 -10.03
CA GLN A 300 6.96 19.30 -10.87
C GLN A 300 7.67 20.39 -10.07
N GLU A 301 7.10 20.76 -8.93
CA GLU A 301 7.58 21.87 -8.13
C GLU A 301 8.89 21.55 -7.40
N ILE A 302 9.06 20.31 -6.91
CA ILE A 302 10.36 19.84 -6.39
C ILE A 302 11.42 19.89 -7.49
N TYR A 303 11.14 19.35 -8.68
CA TYR A 303 12.11 19.36 -9.78
C TYR A 303 12.47 20.77 -10.26
N ARG A 304 11.51 21.70 -10.23
CA ARG A 304 11.70 23.10 -10.62
C ARG A 304 12.57 23.86 -9.60
N GLN A 305 12.34 23.64 -8.31
CA GLN A 305 13.07 24.32 -7.24
C GLN A 305 14.45 23.70 -6.98
N HIS A 306 14.63 22.41 -7.29
CA HIS A 306 15.82 21.64 -6.92
C HIS A 306 16.45 20.94 -8.13
N PRO A 307 17.34 21.62 -8.88
CA PRO A 307 18.00 21.03 -10.06
C PRO A 307 18.84 19.79 -9.76
N HIS A 308 19.35 19.66 -8.54
CA HIS A 308 20.13 18.49 -8.08
C HIS A 308 19.26 17.24 -7.85
N VAL A 309 17.94 17.39 -7.74
CA VAL A 309 17.02 16.25 -7.57
C VAL A 309 16.69 15.68 -8.94
N ASN A 310 16.93 14.37 -9.08
CA ASN A 310 16.68 13.62 -10.31
C ASN A 310 15.60 12.55 -10.11
N SER A 311 15.28 12.18 -8.87
CA SER A 311 14.24 11.21 -8.57
C SER A 311 13.50 11.56 -7.28
N ILE A 312 12.20 11.28 -7.27
CA ILE A 312 11.30 11.55 -6.15
C ILE A 312 10.46 10.31 -5.91
N ILE A 313 10.40 9.87 -4.66
CA ILE A 313 9.57 8.77 -4.21
C ILE A 313 8.63 9.28 -3.13
N ILE A 314 7.33 9.05 -3.30
CA ILE A 314 6.33 9.22 -2.25
C ILE A 314 5.88 7.82 -1.85
N ALA A 315 6.08 7.45 -0.59
CA ALA A 315 5.83 6.10 -0.09
C ALA A 315 5.07 6.13 1.24
N HIS A 316 4.62 4.96 1.68
CA HIS A 316 3.90 4.79 2.94
C HIS A 316 4.52 3.62 3.72
N PRO A 317 5.83 3.67 4.04
CA PRO A 317 6.48 2.53 4.68
C PRO A 317 6.03 2.46 6.16
N PRO A 318 5.64 1.26 6.67
CA PRO A 318 4.90 1.14 7.94
C PRO A 318 5.57 1.80 9.14
N CYS A 319 6.87 1.56 9.36
CA CYS A 319 7.56 2.05 10.54
C CYS A 319 7.75 3.57 10.49
N MET A 320 8.13 4.15 9.34
CA MET A 320 8.20 5.62 9.23
C MET A 320 6.82 6.26 9.42
N MET A 321 5.77 5.63 8.89
CA MET A 321 4.42 6.13 9.04
C MET A 321 3.95 6.13 10.50
N ALA A 322 4.46 5.24 11.35
CA ALA A 322 4.19 5.25 12.79
C ALA A 322 4.66 6.57 13.44
N PHE A 323 5.81 7.11 13.01
CA PHE A 323 6.25 8.45 13.41
C PHE A 323 5.41 9.55 12.76
N ALA A 324 4.93 9.37 11.53
CA ALA A 324 4.10 10.36 10.84
C ALA A 324 2.70 10.52 11.47
N VAL A 325 2.15 9.47 12.08
CA VAL A 325 0.84 9.52 12.77
C VAL A 325 0.94 9.83 14.26
N THR A 326 2.15 9.99 14.81
CA THR A 326 2.36 10.34 16.23
C THR A 326 3.16 11.64 16.36
N ASP A 327 3.24 12.18 17.58
CA ASP A 327 4.11 13.33 17.87
C ASP A 327 5.58 12.94 18.05
N ALA A 328 5.91 11.64 18.05
CA ALA A 328 7.27 11.15 18.20
C ALA A 328 8.16 11.61 17.02
N PRO A 329 9.37 12.15 17.28
CA PRO A 329 10.31 12.48 16.22
C PRO A 329 10.94 11.22 15.63
N LEU A 330 11.18 11.23 14.32
CA LEU A 330 12.05 10.25 13.67
C LEU A 330 13.46 10.83 13.61
N ASP A 331 14.34 10.36 14.49
CA ASP A 331 15.73 10.81 14.57
C ASP A 331 16.63 9.98 13.64
N SER A 332 17.42 10.65 12.81
CA SER A 332 18.40 10.01 11.94
C SER A 332 19.73 9.72 12.62
N ARG A 333 19.97 10.29 13.81
CA ARG A 333 21.23 10.22 14.56
C ARG A 333 21.36 8.91 15.36
N THR A 334 20.94 7.79 14.80
CA THR A 334 20.99 6.48 15.48
C THR A 334 22.27 5.73 15.16
N ILE A 335 22.56 5.56 13.86
CA ILE A 335 23.81 5.00 13.34
C ILE A 335 24.34 5.89 12.21
N PRO A 336 25.65 5.83 11.88
CA PRO A 336 26.23 6.70 10.86
C PRO A 336 25.52 6.63 9.50
N GLU A 337 25.18 5.42 9.04
CA GLU A 337 24.49 5.19 7.76
C GLU A 337 23.11 5.86 7.71
N SER A 338 22.35 5.78 8.81
CA SER A 338 21.06 6.46 8.96
C SER A 338 21.21 7.96 8.82
N TYR A 339 22.18 8.55 9.51
CA TYR A 339 22.41 9.98 9.46
C TYR A 339 22.86 10.45 8.07
N ILE A 340 23.79 9.73 7.44
CA ILE A 340 24.31 10.04 6.10
C ILE A 340 23.19 10.11 5.06
N LEU A 341 22.25 9.15 5.09
CA LEU A 341 21.21 9.05 4.06
C LEU A 341 19.96 9.86 4.39
N MET A 342 19.51 9.86 5.64
CA MET A 342 18.25 10.49 6.03
C MET A 342 18.41 11.98 6.31
N ARG A 343 19.56 12.39 6.88
CA ARG A 343 19.87 13.77 7.29
C ARG A 343 18.71 14.37 8.10
N ASN A 344 18.26 15.59 7.80
CA ASN A 344 17.12 16.21 8.48
C ASN A 344 15.78 15.72 7.92
N ILE A 345 14.81 15.44 8.80
CA ILE A 345 13.50 14.89 8.45
C ILE A 345 12.39 15.75 9.06
N PRO A 346 12.04 16.90 8.45
CA PRO A 346 10.93 17.71 8.92
C PRO A 346 9.60 16.96 8.82
N LYS A 347 8.73 17.21 9.78
CA LYS A 347 7.35 16.72 9.81
C LYS A 347 6.39 17.87 9.48
N LEU A 348 5.76 17.79 8.32
CA LEU A 348 4.84 18.78 7.76
C LEU A 348 3.40 18.42 8.07
N ASP A 349 2.52 19.41 8.08
CA ASP A 349 1.10 19.20 8.38
C ASP A 349 0.37 18.45 7.25
N PHE A 350 -0.69 17.73 7.64
CA PHE A 350 -1.51 16.96 6.71
C PHE A 350 -2.02 17.83 5.56
N GLY A 351 -1.86 17.31 4.35
CA GLY A 351 -2.35 17.90 3.11
C GLY A 351 -1.47 18.98 2.49
N MET A 352 -0.34 19.36 3.11
CA MET A 352 0.61 20.31 2.49
C MET A 352 1.05 19.87 1.08
N ASN A 353 1.27 18.57 0.87
CA ASN A 353 1.68 17.97 -0.39
C ASN A 353 0.73 18.24 -1.58
N TYR A 354 -0.58 18.42 -1.36
CA TYR A 354 -1.54 18.73 -2.43
C TYR A 354 -2.23 20.09 -2.29
N LEU A 355 -2.24 20.71 -1.11
CA LEU A 355 -2.75 22.07 -0.89
C LEU A 355 -1.72 23.13 -1.25
N LYS A 356 -0.46 22.86 -0.92
CA LYS A 356 0.64 23.82 -0.92
C LYS A 356 1.90 23.16 -1.50
N PRO A 357 1.85 22.64 -2.75
CA PRO A 357 2.99 21.94 -3.35
C PRO A 357 4.25 22.82 -3.42
N LYS A 358 4.09 24.14 -3.65
CA LYS A 358 5.21 25.11 -3.65
C LYS A 358 5.89 25.26 -2.30
N GLU A 359 5.12 25.38 -1.23
CA GLU A 359 5.66 25.49 0.13
C GLU A 359 6.28 24.15 0.56
N THR A 360 5.66 23.02 0.20
CA THR A 360 6.19 21.67 0.48
C THR A 360 7.52 21.45 -0.24
N ALA A 361 7.63 21.81 -1.51
CA ALA A 361 8.86 21.69 -2.27
C ALA A 361 10.01 22.53 -1.69
N ALA A 362 9.71 23.71 -1.13
CA ALA A 362 10.73 24.60 -0.56
C ALA A 362 11.41 24.05 0.71
N VAL A 363 10.86 22.99 1.31
CA VAL A 363 11.43 22.32 2.48
C VAL A 363 12.68 21.51 2.12
N PHE A 364 12.74 20.97 0.90
CA PHE A 364 13.84 20.10 0.49
C PHE A 364 15.13 20.89 0.27
N LYS A 365 16.25 20.27 0.66
CA LYS A 365 17.63 20.77 0.54
C LYS A 365 18.56 19.57 0.43
N ALA A 366 19.84 19.80 0.13
CA ALA A 366 20.84 18.72 0.11
C ALA A 366 20.93 17.98 1.46
N ASN A 367 20.80 18.70 2.58
CA ASN A 367 20.73 18.15 3.94
C ASN A 367 19.31 17.77 4.43
N THR A 368 18.29 17.93 3.60
CA THR A 368 16.89 17.62 3.95
C THR A 368 16.25 16.85 2.79
N PRO A 369 16.72 15.60 2.53
CA PRO A 369 16.27 14.82 1.39
C PRO A 369 14.92 14.11 1.65
N ILE A 370 14.49 14.00 2.90
CA ILE A 370 13.26 13.31 3.32
C ILE A 370 12.36 14.28 4.08
N ALA A 371 11.06 14.21 3.85
CA ALA A 371 10.05 14.87 4.67
C ALA A 371 8.91 13.90 4.99
N LEU A 372 8.36 13.98 6.20
CA LEU A 372 7.14 13.27 6.59
C LEU A 372 5.96 14.24 6.50
N ILE A 373 4.86 13.81 5.87
CA ILE A 373 3.57 14.48 5.95
C ILE A 373 2.76 13.76 7.01
N LYS A 374 2.34 14.48 8.05
CA LYS A 374 1.48 13.92 9.12
C LYS A 374 0.30 13.19 8.51
N ASN A 375 0.08 11.96 8.95
CA ASN A 375 -1.08 11.15 8.55
C ASN A 375 -1.23 10.90 7.02
N ASP A 376 -0.21 11.09 6.20
CA ASP A 376 -0.32 10.85 4.76
C ASP A 376 0.84 10.01 4.22
N CYS A 377 2.06 10.54 4.14
CA CYS A 377 3.14 9.86 3.43
C CYS A 377 4.54 10.32 3.84
N ALA A 378 5.55 9.56 3.42
CA ALA A 378 6.95 10.00 3.37
C ALA A 378 7.29 10.44 1.93
N ILE A 379 7.97 11.57 1.79
CA ILE A 379 8.49 12.09 0.52
C ILE A 379 10.01 12.03 0.58
N VAL A 380 10.63 11.37 -0.40
CA VAL A 380 12.07 11.15 -0.49
C VAL A 380 12.58 11.66 -1.82
N THR A 381 13.66 12.43 -1.80
CA THR A 381 14.34 12.96 -2.98
C THR A 381 15.73 12.34 -3.12
N GLY A 382 16.24 12.23 -4.34
CA GLY A 382 17.58 11.73 -4.63
C GLY A 382 18.15 12.28 -5.94
N ASP A 383 19.48 12.23 -6.07
CA ASP A 383 20.21 12.60 -7.29
C ASP A 383 20.10 11.53 -8.41
N SER A 384 19.55 10.38 -8.05
CA SER A 384 19.32 9.23 -8.91
C SER A 384 18.20 8.39 -8.30
N LEU A 385 17.61 7.52 -9.12
CA LEU A 385 16.57 6.61 -8.68
C LEU A 385 17.07 5.67 -7.57
N LEU A 386 18.30 5.16 -7.71
CA LEU A 386 18.93 4.30 -6.72
C LEU A 386 19.14 5.05 -5.40
N ASN A 387 19.65 6.29 -5.43
CA ASN A 387 19.87 7.07 -4.22
C ASN A 387 18.56 7.41 -3.49
N ALA A 388 17.51 7.81 -4.22
CA ALA A 388 16.20 8.05 -3.61
C ALA A 388 15.63 6.77 -2.97
N PHE A 389 15.81 5.62 -3.62
CA PHE A 389 15.36 4.33 -3.11
C PHE A 389 16.13 3.89 -1.87
N ASP A 390 17.46 4.02 -1.88
CA ASP A 390 18.33 3.67 -0.75
C ASP A 390 18.00 4.51 0.49
N ARG A 391 17.76 5.81 0.31
CA ARG A 391 17.28 6.70 1.38
C ARG A 391 15.95 6.22 1.97
N LEU A 392 15.02 5.76 1.15
CA LEU A 392 13.74 5.21 1.62
C LEU A 392 13.94 3.91 2.41
N GLU A 393 14.75 2.97 1.89
CA GLU A 393 15.05 1.72 2.58
C GLU A 393 15.71 1.96 3.94
N VAL A 394 16.71 2.84 3.98
CA VAL A 394 17.42 3.17 5.22
C VAL A 394 16.53 3.92 6.20
N ALA A 395 15.64 4.80 5.74
CA ALA A 395 14.71 5.48 6.62
C ALA A 395 13.70 4.52 7.27
N GLU A 396 13.14 3.58 6.51
CA GLU A 396 12.23 2.55 7.04
C GLU A 396 12.96 1.58 7.98
N TYR A 397 14.16 1.15 7.61
CA TYR A 397 14.99 0.30 8.46
C TYR A 397 15.31 0.99 9.79
N SER A 398 15.69 2.27 9.74
CA SER A 398 16.03 3.06 10.93
C SER A 398 14.81 3.27 11.82
N ALA A 399 13.64 3.58 11.24
CA ALA A 399 12.39 3.70 11.97
C ALA A 399 12.05 2.40 12.72
N ARG A 400 12.20 1.25 12.06
CA ARG A 400 11.99 -0.08 12.67
C ARG A 400 12.94 -0.36 13.83
N ALA A 401 14.22 -0.03 13.65
CA ALA A 401 15.23 -0.19 14.69
C ALA A 401 14.94 0.70 15.90
N ILE A 402 14.49 1.95 15.69
CA ILE A 402 14.11 2.86 16.78
C ILE A 402 12.90 2.35 17.55
N ILE A 403 11.86 1.85 16.85
CA ILE A 403 10.68 1.24 17.49
C ILE A 403 11.11 0.06 18.36
N ALA A 404 11.89 -0.88 17.81
CA ALA A 404 12.38 -2.03 18.55
C ALA A 404 13.31 -1.65 19.73
N ALA A 405 14.12 -0.61 19.58
CA ALA A 405 15.02 -0.15 20.64
C ALA A 405 14.25 0.37 21.87
N ARG A 406 13.06 0.97 21.67
CA ARG A 406 12.23 1.49 22.78
C ARG A 406 11.70 0.38 23.70
N ASP A 407 11.53 -0.83 23.18
CA ASP A 407 11.18 -1.99 24.00
C ASP A 407 12.35 -2.44 24.90
N LEU A 408 13.58 -2.02 24.58
CA LEU A 408 14.79 -2.33 25.34
C LEU A 408 15.21 -1.20 26.30
N GLY A 409 14.91 0.05 25.95
CA GLY A 409 15.23 1.23 26.77
C GLY A 409 15.28 2.53 25.97
N ASP A 410 15.91 3.55 26.54
CA ASP A 410 16.06 4.84 25.87
C ASP A 410 17.05 4.78 24.71
N VAL A 411 16.69 5.41 23.59
CA VAL A 411 17.56 5.51 22.41
C VAL A 411 18.67 6.54 22.68
N VAL A 412 19.92 6.09 22.54
CA VAL A 412 21.10 6.97 22.66
C VAL A 412 21.51 7.45 21.26
N ALA A 413 21.39 8.75 21.01
CA ALA A 413 21.73 9.35 19.73
C ALA A 413 23.23 9.69 19.61
N ILE A 414 23.73 9.69 18.37
CA ILE A 414 25.03 10.23 17.98
C ILE A 414 25.05 11.73 18.30
N ASN A 415 26.07 12.15 19.05
CA ASN A 415 26.16 13.53 19.54
C ASN A 415 26.67 14.51 18.47
N ASP A 416 26.55 15.81 18.73
CA ASP A 416 26.88 16.85 17.73
C ASP A 416 28.35 16.84 17.27
N ASP A 417 29.30 16.40 18.11
CA ASP A 417 30.71 16.34 17.71
C ASP A 417 30.98 15.12 16.82
N GLU A 418 30.39 13.96 17.15
CA GLU A 418 30.42 12.77 16.31
C GLU A 418 29.73 13.02 14.95
N ILE A 419 28.66 13.80 14.93
CA ILE A 419 27.98 14.22 13.69
C ILE A 419 28.92 15.06 12.81
N LYS A 420 29.64 16.04 13.37
CA LYS A 420 30.61 16.84 12.60
C LYS A 420 31.72 15.97 12.02
N ASP A 421 32.18 14.98 12.77
CA ASP A 421 33.19 14.02 12.29
C ASP A 421 32.67 13.22 11.09
N ILE A 422 31.41 12.76 11.15
CA ILE A 422 30.74 12.08 10.01
C ILE A 422 30.62 13.02 8.81
N GLU A 423 30.12 14.24 9.01
CA GLU A 423 29.95 15.22 7.92
C GLU A 423 31.26 15.51 7.19
N LYS A 424 32.34 15.68 7.96
CA LYS A 424 33.69 15.89 7.43
C LYS A 424 34.23 14.65 6.72
N ALA A 425 34.08 13.46 7.31
CA ALA A 425 34.62 12.22 6.75
C ALA A 425 33.96 11.83 5.43
N PHE A 426 32.65 12.09 5.29
CA PHE A 426 31.86 11.71 4.11
C PHE A 426 31.59 12.88 3.15
N ASN A 427 32.14 14.07 3.40
CA ASN A 427 31.94 15.29 2.62
C ASN A 427 30.45 15.61 2.41
N LEU A 428 29.66 15.53 3.47
CA LEU A 428 28.22 15.75 3.38
C LEU A 428 27.93 17.24 3.15
N PRO A 429 27.02 17.59 2.25
CA PRO A 429 26.63 18.97 2.04
C PRO A 429 25.86 19.53 3.25
N GLU A 430 26.08 20.82 3.50
CA GLU A 430 25.39 21.58 4.55
C GLU A 430 23.87 21.65 4.39
#